data_AF-A0A4R1YPZ4-F1
#
_entry.id   AF-A0A4R1YPZ4-F1
#
_cell.length_a   1.000
_cell.length_b   1.000
_cell.length_c   1.000
_cell.angle_alpha   90.00
_cell.angle_beta   90.00
_cell.angle_gamma   90.00
#
_symmetry.space_group_name_H-M   'P 1'
#
loop_
_entity.id
_entity.type
_entity.pdbx_description
1 polymer ?
#
loop_
_entity_poly.entity_id
_entity_poly.type
_entity_poly.pdbx_seq_one_letter_code
_entity_poly.pdbx_strand_id
1 'polypeptide(L)'
;MANIKMDDVFSMSSFDPSKFTESFRDFAEKGAQQSREAYAKMKSAGEEASKTLEATVQTAQAGAVEIGHKAIDALRTNAENSLTHMEALLAVKSVAELVELQTTFLRKQVELTIEQAKTMQETSKQVVEKLAKPSKEAAEKVMASFKAA
;
A
#
# COMPACT_ATOMS: atom_id res chain seq x y z
N MET A 1 -50.86 53.29 -42.17
CA MET A 1 -50.89 51.82 -42.40
C MET A 1 -49.72 51.20 -41.66
N ALA A 2 -49.97 50.47 -40.59
CA ALA A 2 -49.00 49.54 -40.02
C ALA A 2 -49.81 48.34 -39.53
N ASN A 3 -49.82 47.28 -40.33
CA ASN A 3 -50.52 46.04 -40.04
C ASN A 3 -49.49 45.12 -39.36
N ILE A 4 -49.39 45.19 -38.03
CA ILE A 4 -48.57 44.23 -37.29
C ILE A 4 -49.40 42.95 -37.17
N LYS A 5 -49.04 41.94 -37.96
CA LYS A 5 -49.67 40.63 -37.96
C LYS A 5 -49.53 40.01 -36.56
N MET A 6 -50.65 39.83 -35.88
CA MET A 6 -50.75 39.12 -34.58
C MET A 6 -50.40 37.62 -34.70
N ASP A 7 -50.21 37.10 -35.91
CA ASP A 7 -49.85 35.70 -36.17
C ASP A 7 -48.40 35.33 -35.79
N ASP A 8 -47.47 36.29 -35.71
CA ASP A 8 -46.05 35.99 -35.40
C ASP A 8 -45.71 35.98 -33.91
N VAL A 9 -46.58 36.52 -33.04
CA VAL A 9 -46.32 36.63 -31.59
C VAL A 9 -46.65 35.33 -30.84
N PHE A 10 -47.46 34.46 -31.43
CA PHE A 10 -47.82 33.15 -30.87
C PHE A 10 -46.97 31.98 -31.41
N SER A 11 -45.97 32.24 -32.25
CA SER A 11 -45.01 31.23 -32.73
C SER A 11 -43.80 31.04 -31.80
N MET A 12 -43.79 31.70 -30.63
CA MET A 12 -42.79 31.45 -29.60
C MET A 12 -43.10 30.11 -28.91
N SER A 13 -42.52 29.05 -29.46
CA SER A 13 -42.49 27.70 -28.89
C SER A 13 -43.83 26.98 -28.89
N SER A 14 -44.19 26.39 -30.03
CA SER A 14 -45.06 25.20 -30.01
C SER A 14 -44.37 24.15 -29.12
N PHE A 15 -44.81 24.06 -27.87
CA PHE A 15 -44.43 22.99 -26.97
C PHE A 15 -44.92 21.70 -27.59
N ASP A 16 -44.02 21.01 -28.31
CA ASP A 16 -44.29 19.73 -28.95
C ASP A 16 -44.20 18.64 -27.86
N PRO A 17 -45.34 18.14 -27.36
CA PRO A 17 -45.34 17.21 -26.24
C PRO A 17 -44.66 15.88 -26.60
N SER A 18 -44.59 15.56 -27.90
CA SER A 18 -43.96 14.34 -28.39
C SER A 18 -42.43 14.42 -28.28
N LYS A 19 -41.82 15.55 -28.68
CA LYS A 19 -40.38 15.81 -28.53
C LYS A 19 -39.95 15.92 -27.06
N PHE A 20 -40.80 16.49 -26.22
CA PHE A 20 -40.57 16.52 -24.78
C PHE A 20 -40.56 15.11 -24.18
N THR A 21 -41.53 14.28 -24.55
CA THR A 21 -41.62 12.88 -24.10
C THR A 21 -40.44 12.05 -24.57
N GLU A 22 -40.01 12.22 -25.83
CA GLU A 22 -38.84 11.55 -26.38
C GLU A 22 -37.55 11.98 -25.67
N SER A 23 -37.36 13.29 -25.45
CA SER A 23 -36.21 13.81 -24.71
C SER A 23 -36.16 13.32 -23.26
N PHE A 24 -37.32 13.23 -22.59
CA PHE A 24 -37.44 12.68 -21.25
C PHE A 24 -37.13 11.19 -21.21
N ARG A 25 -37.58 10.43 -22.21
CA ARG A 25 -37.28 9.00 -22.37
C ARG A 25 -35.79 8.76 -22.57
N ASP A 26 -35.17 9.54 -23.46
CA ASP A 26 -33.72 9.49 -23.74
C ASP A 26 -32.89 9.85 -22.51
N PHE A 27 -33.31 10.87 -21.76
CA PHE A 27 -32.70 11.26 -20.49
C PHE A 27 -32.84 10.16 -19.43
N ALA A 28 -34.01 9.53 -19.31
CA ALA A 28 -34.24 8.44 -18.38
C ALA A 28 -33.41 7.20 -18.73
N GLU A 29 -33.31 6.85 -20.02
CA GLU A 29 -32.53 5.71 -20.51
C GLU A 29 -31.03 5.94 -20.28
N LYS A 30 -30.51 7.11 -20.65
CA LYS A 30 -29.12 7.52 -20.37
C LYS A 30 -28.84 7.61 -18.87
N GLY A 31 -29.75 8.20 -18.09
CA GLY A 31 -29.61 8.33 -16.65
C GLY A 31 -29.61 6.98 -15.92
N ALA A 32 -30.45 6.03 -16.35
CA ALA A 32 -30.46 4.67 -15.84
C ALA A 32 -29.17 3.91 -16.20
N GLN A 33 -28.68 4.08 -17.43
CA GLN A 33 -27.42 3.46 -17.88
C GLN A 33 -26.21 4.03 -17.11
N GLN A 34 -26.11 5.36 -17.00
CA GLN A 34 -25.06 6.03 -16.22
C GLN A 34 -25.12 5.65 -14.73
N SER A 35 -26.31 5.52 -14.16
CA SER A 35 -26.48 5.09 -12.76
C SER A 35 -26.02 3.65 -12.55
N ARG A 36 -26.30 2.75 -13.50
CA ARG A 36 -25.81 1.37 -13.47
C ARG A 36 -24.28 1.31 -13.60
N GLU A 37 -23.69 2.08 -14.50
CA GLU A 37 -22.24 2.18 -14.66
C GLU A 37 -21.56 2.76 -13.41
N ALA A 38 -22.13 3.84 -12.84
CA ALA A 38 -21.64 4.44 -11.60
C ALA A 38 -21.73 3.45 -10.42
N TYR A 39 -22.84 2.71 -10.32
CA TYR A 39 -22.99 1.66 -9.31
C TYR A 39 -21.98 0.53 -9.50
N ALA A 40 -21.76 0.08 -10.74
CA ALA A 40 -20.76 -0.95 -11.03
C ALA A 40 -19.34 -0.50 -10.67
N LYS A 41 -18.97 0.75 -10.98
CA LYS A 41 -17.69 1.36 -10.57
C LYS A 41 -17.56 1.45 -9.05
N MET A 42 -18.61 1.89 -8.35
CA MET A 42 -18.63 1.98 -6.89
C MET A 42 -18.48 0.60 -6.23
N LYS A 43 -19.19 -0.42 -6.74
CA LYS A 43 -19.07 -1.80 -6.26
C LYS A 43 -17.64 -2.31 -6.45
N SER A 44 -17.08 -2.14 -7.64
CA SER A 44 -15.69 -2.54 -7.95
C SER A 44 -14.68 -1.84 -7.03
N ALA A 45 -14.83 -0.52 -6.82
CA ALA A 45 -13.99 0.22 -5.90
C ALA A 45 -14.10 -0.29 -4.45
N GLY A 46 -15.30 -0.66 -3.99
CA GLY A 46 -15.52 -1.25 -2.67
C GLY A 46 -14.90 -2.64 -2.50
N GLU A 47 -14.98 -3.49 -3.54
CA GLU A 47 -14.32 -4.81 -3.56
C GLU A 47 -12.79 -4.67 -3.54
N GLU A 48 -12.22 -3.76 -4.35
CA GLU A 48 -10.77 -3.49 -4.34
C GLU A 48 -10.31 -2.90 -3.00
N ALA A 49 -11.09 -2.01 -2.38
CA ALA A 49 -10.78 -1.47 -1.06
C ALA A 49 -10.76 -2.57 0.02
N SER A 50 -11.76 -3.46 0.00
CA SER A 50 -11.83 -4.59 0.93
C SER A 50 -10.65 -5.55 0.77
N LYS A 51 -10.30 -5.87 -0.48
CA LYS A 51 -9.13 -6.72 -0.79
C LYS A 51 -7.82 -6.06 -0.37
N THR A 52 -7.69 -4.75 -0.56
CA THR A 52 -6.53 -3.98 -0.14
C THR A 52 -6.35 -4.05 1.37
N LEU A 53 -7.43 -3.88 2.14
CA LEU A 53 -7.39 -4.00 3.60
C LEU A 53 -6.96 -5.39 4.05
N GLU A 54 -7.51 -6.45 3.46
CA GLU A 54 -7.12 -7.83 3.77
C GLU A 54 -5.62 -8.05 3.49
N ALA A 55 -5.15 -7.64 2.32
CA ALA A 55 -3.74 -7.75 1.93
C ALA A 55 -2.82 -6.94 2.87
N THR A 56 -3.23 -5.74 3.29
CA THR A 56 -2.48 -4.93 4.25
C THR A 56 -2.38 -5.61 5.61
N VAL A 57 -3.46 -6.21 6.13
CA VAL A 57 -3.45 -6.94 7.40
C VAL A 57 -2.53 -8.16 7.34
N GLN A 58 -2.63 -8.97 6.27
CA GLN A 58 -1.75 -10.12 6.06
C GLN A 58 -0.28 -9.69 5.96
N THR A 59 0.00 -8.60 5.25
CA THR A 59 1.35 -8.05 5.10
C THR A 59 1.90 -7.52 6.42
N ALA A 60 1.07 -6.84 7.22
CA ALA A 60 1.45 -6.36 8.55
C ALA A 60 1.79 -7.53 9.48
N GLN A 61 0.98 -8.60 9.47
CA GLN A 61 1.26 -9.81 10.24
C GLN A 61 2.59 -10.45 9.81
N ALA A 62 2.81 -10.62 8.51
CA ALA A 62 4.05 -11.17 7.97
C ALA A 62 5.27 -10.33 8.37
N GLY A 63 5.14 -8.99 8.30
CA GLY A 63 6.20 -8.07 8.73
C GLY A 63 6.51 -8.18 10.22
N ALA A 64 5.51 -8.35 11.08
CA ALA A 64 5.71 -8.55 12.51
C ALA A 64 6.46 -9.87 12.81
N VAL A 65 6.11 -10.95 12.11
CA VAL A 65 6.81 -12.24 12.20
C VAL A 65 8.26 -12.12 11.73
N GLU A 66 8.51 -11.41 10.63
CA GLU A 66 9.85 -11.18 10.10
C GLU A 66 10.75 -10.42 11.09
N ILE A 67 10.21 -9.36 11.71
CA ILE A 67 10.91 -8.62 12.78
C ILE A 67 11.19 -9.53 13.99
N GLY A 68 10.21 -10.34 14.40
CA GLY A 68 10.37 -11.30 15.48
C GLY A 68 11.49 -12.31 15.21
N HIS A 69 11.59 -12.83 13.98
CA HIS A 69 12.69 -13.71 13.59
C HIS A 69 14.05 -13.02 13.67
N LYS A 70 14.18 -11.77 13.19
CA LYS A 70 15.44 -11.02 13.31
C LYS A 70 15.86 -10.78 14.75
N ALA A 71 14.90 -10.55 15.66
CA ALA A 71 15.20 -10.44 17.08
C ALA A 71 15.72 -11.77 17.67
N ILE A 72 15.12 -12.90 17.31
CA ILE A 72 15.57 -14.23 17.73
C ILE A 72 16.97 -14.53 17.20
N ASP A 73 17.25 -14.21 15.94
CA ASP A 73 18.58 -14.39 15.35
C ASP A 73 19.63 -13.55 16.09
N ALA A 74 19.34 -12.30 16.41
CA ALA A 74 20.23 -11.44 17.19
C ALA A 74 20.52 -12.02 18.58
N LEU A 75 19.51 -12.55 19.27
CA LEU A 75 19.68 -13.24 20.56
C LEU A 75 20.59 -14.47 20.43
N ARG A 76 20.39 -15.30 19.40
CA ARG A 76 21.22 -16.47 19.13
C ARG A 76 22.67 -16.07 18.90
N THR A 77 22.92 -15.11 17.99
CA THR A 77 24.28 -14.63 17.68
C THR A 77 24.98 -14.06 18.92
N ASN A 78 24.27 -13.31 19.76
CA ASN A 78 24.84 -12.76 20.99
C ASN A 78 25.19 -13.85 22.01
N ALA A 79 24.34 -14.88 22.14
CA ALA A 79 24.60 -16.02 23.01
C ALA A 79 25.80 -16.83 22.53
N GLU A 80 25.86 -17.16 21.24
CA GLU A 80 27.01 -17.85 20.62
C GLU A 80 28.30 -17.04 20.82
N ASN A 81 28.28 -15.73 20.56
CA ASN A 81 29.47 -14.91 20.73
C ASN A 81 29.95 -14.84 22.18
N SER A 82 29.01 -14.81 23.13
CA SER A 82 29.31 -14.79 24.57
C SER A 82 29.88 -16.12 25.04
N LEU A 83 29.32 -17.25 24.57
CA LEU A 83 29.83 -18.60 24.87
C LEU A 83 31.22 -18.81 24.30
N THR A 84 31.45 -18.48 23.03
CA THR A 84 32.78 -18.56 22.40
C THR A 84 33.81 -17.69 23.12
N HIS A 85 33.43 -16.48 23.54
CA HIS A 85 34.33 -15.61 24.30
C HIS A 85 34.66 -16.20 25.67
N MET A 86 33.68 -16.78 26.36
CA MET A 86 33.90 -17.45 27.65
C MET A 86 34.79 -18.69 27.51
N GLU A 87 34.58 -19.52 26.50
CA GLU A 87 35.46 -20.65 26.19
C GLU A 87 36.89 -20.19 25.92
N ALA A 88 37.05 -19.12 25.14
CA ALA A 88 38.36 -18.55 24.86
C ALA A 88 39.03 -17.97 26.11
N LEU A 89 38.27 -17.32 27.01
CA LEU A 89 38.78 -16.80 28.29
C LEU A 89 39.35 -17.92 29.17
N LEU A 90 38.71 -19.08 29.20
CA LEU A 90 39.18 -20.25 29.96
C LEU A 90 40.47 -20.87 29.39
N ALA A 91 40.76 -20.63 28.10
CA ALA A 91 41.92 -21.18 27.41
C ALA A 91 43.16 -20.27 27.45
N VAL A 92 43.03 -19.01 27.90
CA VAL A 92 44.12 -18.04 27.97
C VAL A 92 45.20 -18.44 28.97
N LYS A 93 46.48 -18.37 28.57
CA LYS A 93 47.65 -18.73 29.37
C LYS A 93 48.58 -17.56 29.68
N SER A 94 48.35 -16.40 29.06
CA SER A 94 49.18 -15.20 29.26
C SER A 94 48.39 -13.90 29.15
N VAL A 95 48.96 -12.80 29.68
CA VAL A 95 48.38 -11.46 29.56
C VAL A 95 48.32 -10.99 28.10
N ALA A 96 49.29 -11.38 27.27
CA ALA A 96 49.29 -11.04 25.85
C ALA A 96 48.10 -11.69 25.11
N GLU A 97 47.86 -12.98 25.36
CA GLU A 97 46.70 -13.71 24.83
C GLU A 97 45.36 -13.10 25.33
N LEU A 98 45.31 -12.65 26.59
CA LEU A 98 44.13 -11.96 27.12
C LEU A 98 43.83 -10.65 26.37
N VAL A 99 44.86 -9.83 26.12
CA VAL A 99 44.72 -8.55 25.40
C VAL A 99 44.29 -8.79 23.95
N GLU A 100 44.85 -9.79 23.29
CA GLU A 100 44.45 -10.20 21.94
C GLU A 100 42.99 -10.66 21.90
N LEU A 101 42.59 -11.49 22.87
CA LEU A 101 41.21 -11.97 23.00
C LEU A 101 40.22 -10.82 23.20
N GLN A 102 40.51 -9.89 24.11
CA GLN A 102 39.64 -8.75 24.39
C GLN A 102 39.54 -7.81 23.18
N THR A 103 40.66 -7.58 22.48
CA THR A 103 40.70 -6.75 21.27
C THR A 103 39.88 -7.38 20.15
N THR A 104 39.99 -8.71 19.98
CA THR A 104 39.22 -9.46 18.99
C THR A 104 37.73 -9.46 19.32
N PHE A 105 37.37 -9.64 20.59
CA PHE A 105 35.99 -9.56 21.04
C PHE A 105 35.39 -8.17 20.78
N LEU A 106 36.10 -7.10 21.11
CA LEU A 106 35.66 -5.73 20.83
C LEU A 106 35.45 -5.48 19.34
N ARG A 107 36.38 -5.92 18.48
CA ARG A 107 36.22 -5.81 17.02
C ARG A 107 34.96 -6.53 16.55
N LYS A 108 34.76 -7.77 17.00
CA LYS A 108 33.58 -8.58 16.65
C LYS A 108 32.28 -7.95 17.14
N GLN A 109 32.27 -7.35 18.34
CA GLN A 109 31.11 -6.62 18.85
C GLN A 109 30.75 -5.41 17.98
N VAL A 110 31.75 -4.68 17.46
CA VAL A 110 31.52 -3.57 16.53
C VAL A 110 30.96 -4.06 15.21
N GLU A 111 31.55 -5.11 14.63
CA GLU A 111 31.07 -5.74 13.38
C GLU A 111 29.61 -6.20 13.51
N LEU A 112 29.30 -6.94 14.58
CA LEU A 112 27.94 -7.41 14.89
C LEU A 112 26.95 -6.26 15.04
N THR A 113 27.33 -5.19 15.74
CA THR A 113 26.45 -4.03 15.94
C THR A 113 26.12 -3.36 14.60
N ILE A 114 27.12 -3.19 13.73
CA ILE A 114 26.93 -2.60 12.40
C ILE A 114 26.05 -3.50 11.53
N GLU A 115 26.29 -4.81 11.56
CA GLU A 115 25.52 -5.78 10.79
C GLU A 115 24.06 -5.88 11.25
N GLN A 116 23.82 -5.95 12.57
CA GLN A 116 22.47 -5.93 13.15
C GLN A 116 21.73 -4.64 12.80
N ALA A 117 22.40 -3.47 12.88
CA ALA A 117 21.81 -2.20 12.49
C ALA A 117 21.40 -2.16 11.01
N LYS A 118 22.28 -2.62 10.10
CA LYS A 118 21.98 -2.72 8.66
C LYS A 118 20.82 -3.66 8.39
N THR A 119 20.83 -4.84 9.03
CA THR A 119 19.78 -5.84 8.87
C THR A 119 18.43 -5.28 9.32
N MET A 120 18.38 -4.62 10.48
CA MET A 120 17.15 -3.99 10.99
C MET A 120 16.66 -2.87 10.09
N GLN A 121 17.56 -2.03 9.56
CA GLN A 121 17.23 -0.98 8.60
C GLN A 121 16.62 -1.58 7.34
N GLU A 122 17.24 -2.62 6.78
CA GLU A 122 16.76 -3.29 5.57
C GLU A 122 15.40 -3.97 5.79
N THR A 123 15.24 -4.75 6.86
CA THR A 123 13.96 -5.38 7.21
C THR A 123 12.87 -4.32 7.39
N SER A 124 13.16 -3.19 8.06
CA SER A 124 12.19 -2.11 8.23
C SER A 124 11.77 -1.51 6.89
N LYS A 125 12.73 -1.24 6.00
CA LYS A 125 12.46 -0.73 4.65
C LYS A 125 11.60 -1.72 3.86
N GLN A 126 11.93 -3.01 3.89
CA GLN A 126 11.17 -4.05 3.21
C GLN A 126 9.75 -4.16 3.74
N VAL A 127 9.54 -4.10 5.06
CA VAL A 127 8.19 -4.11 5.66
C VAL A 127 7.38 -2.91 5.19
N VAL A 128 7.95 -1.70 5.20
CA VAL A 128 7.27 -0.49 4.71
C VAL A 128 6.92 -0.61 3.23
N GLU A 129 7.86 -1.08 2.39
CA GLU A 129 7.62 -1.28 0.96
C GLU A 129 6.51 -2.31 0.71
N LYS A 130 6.52 -3.44 1.44
CA LYS A 130 5.48 -4.47 1.35
C LYS A 130 4.12 -3.89 1.75
N LEU A 131 4.04 -3.09 2.81
CA LEU A 131 2.79 -2.45 3.25
C LEU A 131 2.22 -1.44 2.24
N ALA A 132 3.08 -0.75 1.49
CA ALA A 132 2.66 0.24 0.49
C ALA A 132 2.17 -0.39 -0.83
N LYS A 133 2.63 -1.61 -1.16
CA LYS A 133 2.31 -2.29 -2.43
C LYS A 133 0.80 -2.46 -2.68
N PRO A 134 -0.01 -3.02 -1.76
CA PRO A 134 -1.45 -3.23 -2.00
C PRO A 134 -2.19 -1.94 -2.36
N SER A 135 -1.87 -0.83 -1.68
CA SER A 135 -2.48 0.47 -1.95
C SER A 135 -2.08 1.01 -3.32
N LYS A 136 -0.83 0.81 -3.74
CA LYS A 136 -0.35 1.25 -5.06
C LYS A 136 -1.04 0.46 -6.18
N GLU A 137 -1.13 -0.86 -6.04
CA GLU A 137 -1.81 -1.74 -7.00
C GLU A 137 -3.30 -1.41 -7.13
N ALA A 138 -3.98 -1.14 -6.02
CA ALA A 138 -5.38 -0.73 -6.02
C ALA A 138 -5.58 0.62 -6.74
N ALA A 139 -4.70 1.60 -6.50
CA ALA A 139 -4.75 2.89 -7.18
C ALA A 139 -4.52 2.77 -8.70
N GLU A 140 -3.56 1.94 -9.12
CA GLU A 140 -3.29 1.65 -10.53
C GLU A 140 -4.50 0.99 -11.22
N LYS A 141 -5.17 0.04 -10.55
CA LYS A 141 -6.40 -0.59 -11.05
C LYS A 141 -7.55 0.39 -11.20
N VAL A 142 -7.78 1.23 -10.19
CA VAL A 142 -8.83 2.25 -10.23
C VAL A 142 -8.56 3.21 -11.38
N MET A 143 -7.34 3.72 -11.53
CA MET A 143 -6.97 4.59 -12.66
C MET A 143 -7.17 3.91 -14.02
N ALA A 144 -6.82 2.62 -14.16
CA ALA A 144 -7.06 1.87 -15.39
C ALA A 144 -8.56 1.76 -15.72
N SER A 145 -9.42 1.55 -14.72
CA SER A 145 -10.88 1.47 -14.90
C SER A 145 -11.52 2.79 -15.36
N PHE A 146 -10.90 3.93 -15.04
CA PHE A 146 -11.32 5.24 -15.53
C PHE A 146 -10.82 5.56 -16.94
N LYS A 147 -9.67 5.00 -17.36
CA LYS A 147 -9.10 5.21 -18.70
C LYS A 147 -9.70 4.29 -19.78
N ALA A 148 -10.34 3.20 -19.38
CA ALA A 148 -11.03 2.26 -20.27
C ALA A 148 -12.49 2.64 -20.56
N ALA A 149 -12.99 3.75 -19.99
CA ALA A 149 -14.31 4.34 -20.23
C ALA A 149 -14.16 5.63 -21.06
#